data_AF-A0A7K2VMG9-F1
#
_entry.id   AF-A0A7K2VMG9-F1
#
_cell.length_a   1.000
_cell.length_b   1.000
_cell.length_c   1.000
_cell.angle_alpha   90.00
_cell.angle_beta   90.00
_cell.angle_gamma   90.00
#
_symmetry.space_group_name_H-M   'P 1'
#
loop_
_entity.id
_entity.type
_entity.pdbx_description
1 polymer ?
#
loop_
_entity_poly.entity_id
_entity_poly.type
_entity_poly.pdbx_seq_one_letter_code
_entity_poly.pdbx_strand_id
1 'polypeptide(L)'
;MNTVWDGVFHALCWIAVLLGLAVLYSRVTHDRRTVWTSRVLWGWVLAGWGVFNLVEGILDHQILGIHHVHGGPHQAWWDAGFLVLGALFVAAGHLIRRGGRFHDPAAPQGA
;
A
#
# COMPACT_ATOMS: atom_id res chain seq x y z
N MET A 1 -2.98 24.06 12.26
CA MET A 1 -2.43 23.00 11.38
C MET A 1 -1.19 22.43 12.05
N ASN A 2 -1.15 21.12 12.29
CA ASN A 2 -0.09 20.49 13.07
C ASN A 2 1.04 19.96 12.17
N THR A 3 1.93 20.86 11.76
CA THR A 3 2.98 20.59 10.76
C THR A 3 4.08 19.65 11.25
N VAL A 4 4.31 19.55 12.56
CA VAL A 4 5.32 18.63 13.11
C VAL A 4 4.88 17.19 12.91
N TRP A 5 3.64 16.87 13.29
CA TRP A 5 3.11 15.50 13.18
C TRP A 5 2.88 15.09 11.72
N ASP A 6 2.48 16.03 10.86
CA ASP A 6 2.45 15.85 9.41
C ASP A 6 3.84 15.48 8.85
N GLY A 7 4.88 16.22 9.26
CA GLY A 7 6.27 15.93 8.86
C GLY A 7 6.77 14.57 9.35
N VAL A 8 6.41 14.16 10.58
CA VAL A 8 6.74 12.83 11.12
C VAL A 8 6.05 11.74 10.30
N PHE A 9 4.76 11.90 9.97
CA PHE A 9 4.03 10.96 9.13
C PHE A 9 4.70 10.81 7.74
N HIS A 10 5.07 11.93 7.12
CA HIS A 10 5.80 11.93 5.85
C HIS A 10 7.17 11.24 5.93
N ALA A 11 7.93 11.46 7.00
CA ALA A 11 9.21 10.78 7.19
C ALA A 11 9.04 9.26 7.30
N LEU A 12 8.01 8.79 8.03
CA LEU A 12 7.68 7.37 8.11
C LEU A 12 7.29 6.79 6.74
N CYS A 13 6.51 7.54 5.96
CA CYS A 13 6.15 7.15 4.59
C CYS A 13 7.39 6.99 3.70
N TRP A 14 8.34 7.94 3.78
CA TRP A 14 9.61 7.83 3.06
C TRP A 14 10.41 6.58 3.44
N ILE A 15 10.50 6.26 4.73
CA ILE A 15 11.17 5.04 5.20
C ILE A 15 10.47 3.81 4.61
N ALA A 16 9.14 3.75 4.65
CA ALA A 16 8.38 2.63 4.09
C ALA A 16 8.60 2.46 2.58
N VAL A 17 8.62 3.56 1.81
CA VAL A 17 8.93 3.56 0.37
C VAL A 17 10.34 3.04 0.12
N LEU A 18 11.35 3.56 0.83
CA LEU A 18 12.74 3.13 0.66
C LEU A 18 12.93 1.64 0.97
N LEU A 19 12.31 1.14 2.04
CA LEU A 19 12.32 -0.28 2.37
C LEU A 19 11.63 -1.13 1.28
N GLY A 20 10.47 -0.68 0.80
CA GLY A 20 9.75 -1.35 -0.28
C GLY A 20 10.57 -1.43 -1.57
N LEU A 21 11.22 -0.33 -1.96
CA LEU A 21 12.11 -0.30 -3.12
C LEU A 21 13.35 -1.19 -2.92
N ALA A 22 13.97 -1.19 -1.74
CA ALA A 22 15.11 -2.04 -1.45
C ALA A 22 14.75 -3.54 -1.59
N VAL A 23 13.60 -3.93 -1.03
CA VAL A 23 13.06 -5.30 -1.19
C VAL A 23 12.78 -5.61 -2.66
N LEU A 24 12.07 -4.73 -3.37
CA LEU A 24 11.77 -4.92 -4.79
C LEU A 24 13.06 -5.06 -5.63
N TYR A 25 14.05 -4.20 -5.39
CA TYR A 25 15.33 -4.20 -6.08
C TYR A 25 16.10 -5.50 -5.87
N SER A 26 16.14 -6.01 -4.62
CA SER A 26 16.79 -7.30 -4.32
C SER A 26 16.19 -8.49 -5.09
N ARG A 27 14.88 -8.43 -5.39
CA ARG A 27 14.16 -9.48 -6.11
C ARG A 27 14.27 -9.35 -7.62
N VAL A 28 14.14 -8.12 -8.14
CA VAL A 28 14.20 -7.84 -9.59
C VAL A 28 15.60 -8.09 -10.16
N THR A 29 16.65 -7.92 -9.36
CA THR A 29 18.05 -8.15 -9.78
C THR A 29 18.38 -9.63 -10.00
N HIS A 30 17.66 -10.56 -9.36
CA HIS A 30 17.84 -12.00 -9.50
C HIS A 30 16.90 -12.59 -10.56
N ASP A 31 15.62 -12.23 -10.55
CA ASP A 31 14.58 -12.80 -11.42
C ASP A 31 14.03 -11.74 -12.40
N ARG A 32 14.74 -11.52 -13.51
CA ARG A 32 14.35 -10.50 -14.50
C ARG A 32 13.00 -10.80 -15.16
N ARG A 33 12.26 -9.73 -15.52
CA ARG A 33 10.93 -9.65 -16.18
C ARG A 33 9.78 -10.44 -15.54
N THR A 34 10.00 -11.64 -15.02
CA THR A 34 8.97 -12.52 -14.43
C THR A 34 8.38 -11.94 -13.14
N VAL A 35 9.17 -11.18 -12.37
CA VAL A 35 8.66 -10.50 -11.16
C VAL A 35 7.55 -9.49 -11.50
N TRP A 36 7.65 -8.81 -12.64
CA TRP A 36 6.68 -7.80 -13.07
C TRP A 36 5.37 -8.39 -13.60
N THR A 37 5.39 -9.65 -14.05
CA THR A 37 4.17 -10.40 -14.42
C THR A 37 3.52 -11.11 -13.23
N SER A 38 4.17 -11.09 -12.06
CA SER A 38 3.68 -11.76 -10.86
C SER A 38 2.42 -11.08 -10.31
N ARG A 39 1.32 -11.83 -10.29
CA ARG A 39 0.07 -11.43 -9.60
C ARG A 39 0.29 -11.19 -8.10
N VAL A 40 1.27 -11.86 -7.50
CA VAL A 40 1.61 -11.71 -6.08
C VAL A 40 2.17 -10.31 -5.80
N LEU A 41 3.06 -9.80 -6.67
CA LEU A 41 3.60 -8.45 -6.55
C LEU A 41 2.49 -7.42 -6.60
N TRP A 42 1.68 -7.45 -7.65
CA TRP A 42 0.61 -6.46 -7.85
C TRP A 42 -0.49 -6.56 -6.79
N GLY A 43 -0.78 -7.76 -6.29
CA GLY A 43 -1.68 -7.95 -5.15
C GLY A 43 -1.16 -7.26 -3.88
N TRP A 44 0.15 -7.39 -3.58
CA TRP A 44 0.75 -6.70 -2.45
C TRP A 44 0.88 -5.19 -2.64
N VAL A 45 1.15 -4.71 -3.86
CA VAL A 45 1.17 -3.27 -4.16
C VAL A 45 -0.21 -2.66 -3.90
N LEU A 46 -1.28 -3.29 -4.39
CA LEU A 46 -2.64 -2.80 -4.17
C LEU A 46 -3.05 -2.88 -2.70
N ALA A 47 -2.68 -3.95 -2.00
CA ALA A 47 -2.95 -4.06 -0.58
C ALA A 47 -2.18 -3.01 0.24
N GLY A 48 -0.92 -2.75 -0.11
CA GLY A 48 -0.09 -1.70 0.51
C GLY A 48 -0.69 -0.31 0.32
N TRP A 49 -1.22 -0.01 -0.87
CA TRP A 49 -1.98 1.23 -1.11
C TRP A 49 -3.21 1.29 -0.20
N GLY A 50 -4.00 0.22 -0.12
CA GLY A 50 -5.16 0.19 0.78
C GLY A 50 -4.80 0.43 2.25
N VAL A 51 -3.72 -0.19 2.74
CA VAL A 51 -3.22 0.03 4.11
C VAL A 51 -2.78 1.48 4.30
N PHE A 52 -2.07 2.08 3.34
CA PHE A 52 -1.68 3.48 3.41
C PHE A 52 -2.91 4.39 3.56
N ASN A 53 -3.94 4.22 2.71
CA ASN A 53 -5.17 5.01 2.82
C ASN A 53 -5.87 4.85 4.17
N LEU A 54 -5.87 3.64 4.75
CA LEU A 54 -6.46 3.42 6.07
C LEU A 54 -5.67 4.13 7.17
N VAL A 55 -4.34 4.04 7.14
CA VAL A 55 -3.47 4.69 8.14
C VAL A 55 -3.55 6.20 8.01
N GLU A 56 -3.43 6.75 6.79
CA GLU A 56 -3.53 8.18 6.52
C GLU A 56 -4.91 8.71 6.89
N GLY A 57 -5.99 8.06 6.48
CA GLY A 57 -7.35 8.50 6.82
C GLY A 57 -7.63 8.47 8.33
N ILE A 58 -7.09 7.49 9.06
CA ILE A 58 -7.25 7.45 10.53
C ILE A 58 -6.40 8.53 11.19
N LEU A 59 -5.11 8.63 10.85
CA LEU A 59 -4.20 9.55 11.50
C LEU A 59 -4.50 11.01 11.12
N ASP A 60 -4.54 11.32 9.83
CA ASP A 60 -4.54 12.70 9.34
C ASP A 60 -5.95 13.29 9.29
N HIS A 61 -6.98 12.47 8.98
CA HIS A 61 -8.36 12.95 8.92
C HIS A 61 -9.07 12.86 10.28
N GLN A 62 -8.92 11.76 11.01
CA GLN A 62 -9.71 11.53 12.22
C GLN A 62 -9.00 11.96 13.51
N ILE A 63 -7.71 11.62 13.67
CA ILE A 63 -6.98 11.91 14.91
C ILE A 63 -6.39 13.32 14.90
N LEU A 64 -5.69 13.68 13.82
CA LEU A 64 -5.01 14.97 13.70
C LEU A 64 -5.91 16.05 13.09
N GLY A 65 -6.89 15.66 12.25
CA GLY A 65 -7.83 16.59 11.61
C GLY A 65 -7.14 17.67 10.77
N ILE A 66 -6.00 17.32 10.16
CA ILE A 66 -5.15 18.24 9.40
C ILE A 66 -5.36 18.12 7.89
N HIS A 67 -5.83 16.96 7.44
CA HIS A 67 -6.10 16.65 6.05
C HIS A 67 -7.52 16.10 6.02
N HIS A 68 -8.39 16.67 5.22
CA HIS A 68 -9.70 16.08 4.97
C HIS A 68 -9.85 15.95 3.47
N VAL A 69 -10.53 14.88 3.03
CA VAL A 69 -10.76 14.66 1.60
C VAL A 69 -11.52 15.83 0.97
N HIS A 70 -12.50 16.36 1.70
CA HIS A 70 -13.27 17.52 1.31
C HIS A 70 -13.65 18.32 2.56
N GLY A 71 -13.17 19.57 2.66
CA GLY A 71 -13.54 20.46 3.77
C GLY A 71 -14.98 20.97 3.67
N GLY A 72 -15.64 21.17 4.81
CA GLY A 72 -16.98 21.76 4.87
C GLY A 72 -18.12 20.73 5.07
N PRO A 73 -19.32 20.97 4.51
CA PRO A 73 -20.47 20.08 4.74
C PRO A 73 -20.15 18.63 4.35
N HIS A 74 -20.60 17.69 5.18
CA HIS A 74 -20.44 16.24 4.96
C HIS A 74 -18.99 15.72 4.93
N GLN A 75 -18.02 16.48 5.45
CA GLN A 75 -16.61 16.07 5.55
C GLN A 75 -16.42 14.64 6.11
N ALA A 76 -17.13 14.29 7.19
CA ALA A 76 -17.05 12.96 7.78
C ALA A 76 -17.46 11.83 6.83
N TRP A 77 -18.38 12.08 5.88
CA TRP A 77 -18.79 11.09 4.88
C TRP A 77 -17.73 10.91 3.80
N TRP A 78 -17.03 11.98 3.43
CA TRP A 78 -15.90 11.90 2.50
C TRP A 78 -14.72 11.13 3.12
N ASP A 79 -14.40 11.42 4.37
CA ASP A 79 -13.34 10.69 5.09
C ASP A 79 -13.71 9.22 5.30
N ALA A 80 -14.99 8.92 5.58
CA ALA A 80 -15.48 7.54 5.67
C ALA A 80 -15.41 6.82 4.31
N GLY A 81 -15.77 7.48 3.21
CA GLY A 81 -15.66 6.93 1.86
C GLY A 81 -14.22 6.59 1.49
N PHE A 82 -13.26 7.42 1.91
CA PHE A 82 -11.84 7.17 1.73
C PHE A 82 -11.35 5.94 2.49
N LEU A 83 -11.78 5.76 3.75
CA LEU A 83 -11.47 4.55 4.52
C LEU A 83 -12.08 3.30 3.90
N VAL A 84 -13.34 3.37 3.44
CA VAL A 84 -13.99 2.25 2.74
C VAL A 84 -13.21 1.87 1.49
N LEU A 85 -12.79 2.84 0.69
CA LEU A 85 -11.96 2.58 -0.50
C LEU A 85 -10.63 1.93 -0.13
N GLY A 86 -9.97 2.38 0.94
CA GLY A 86 -8.76 1.75 1.48
C GLY A 86 -8.99 0.28 1.83
N ALA A 87 -10.06 -0.03 2.56
CA ALA A 87 -10.43 -1.40 2.91
C ALA A 87 -10.70 -2.28 1.67
N LEU A 88 -11.35 -1.71 0.65
CA LEU A 88 -11.59 -2.40 -0.63
C LEU A 88 -10.29 -2.71 -1.36
N PHE A 89 -9.31 -1.79 -1.37
CA PHE A 89 -7.98 -2.05 -1.95
C PHE A 89 -7.23 -3.14 -1.20
N VAL A 90 -7.29 -3.16 0.14
CA VAL A 90 -6.70 -4.26 0.94
C VAL A 90 -7.35 -5.60 0.56
N ALA A 91 -8.67 -5.66 0.54
CA ALA A 91 -9.40 -6.88 0.20
C ALA A 91 -9.09 -7.36 -1.22
N ALA A 92 -9.16 -6.46 -2.21
CA ALA A 92 -8.87 -6.76 -3.61
C ALA A 92 -7.42 -7.23 -3.80
N GLY A 93 -6.45 -6.50 -3.23
CA GLY A 93 -5.04 -6.86 -3.31
C GLY A 93 -4.76 -8.23 -2.71
N HIS A 94 -5.37 -8.53 -1.56
CA HIS A 94 -5.26 -9.83 -0.92
C HIS A 94 -5.88 -10.97 -1.76
N LEU A 95 -7.02 -10.74 -2.41
CA LEU A 95 -7.63 -11.71 -3.32
C LEU A 95 -6.77 -11.94 -4.58
N ILE A 96 -6.23 -10.88 -5.18
CA ILE A 96 -5.35 -10.96 -6.35
C ILE A 96 -4.10 -11.78 -6.02
N ARG A 97 -3.49 -11.51 -4.85
CA ARG A 97 -2.33 -12.25 -4.35
C ARG A 97 -2.61 -13.74 -4.23
N ARG A 98 -3.77 -14.13 -3.68
CA ARG A 98 -4.15 -15.54 -3.50
C ARG A 98 -4.27 -16.31 -4.81
N GLY A 99 -4.58 -15.64 -5.91
CA GLY A 99 -4.64 -16.25 -7.24
C GLY A 99 -3.27 -16.39 -7.94
N GLY A 100 -2.18 -15.91 -7.34
CA GLY A 100 -0.83 -16.06 -7.89
C GLY A 100 -0.12 -17.27 -7.27
N ARG A 101 0.46 -18.14 -8.12
CA ARG A 101 1.45 -19.12 -7.63
C ARG A 101 2.77 -18.39 -7.42
N PHE A 102 3.37 -18.54 -6.24
CA PHE A 102 4.75 -18.12 -6.03
C PHE A 102 5.62 -19.01 -6.90
N HIS A 103 6.33 -18.42 -7.87
CA HIS A 103 7.29 -19.18 -8.67
C HIS A 103 8.59 -19.19 -7.89
N ASP A 104 8.98 -20.37 -7.39
CA ASP A 104 10.26 -20.55 -6.71
C ASP A 104 11.34 -20.77 -7.78
N PRO A 105 12.30 -19.83 -7.97
CA PRO A 105 13.33 -19.95 -9.00
C PRO A 105 14.27 -21.14 -8.76
N ALA A 106 14.30 -21.69 -7.55
CA ALA A 106 15.16 -22.81 -7.15
C ALA A 106 14.52 -24.19 -7.39
N ALA A 107 13.26 -24.27 -7.85
CA ALA A 107 12.63 -25.54 -8.18
C ALA A 107 13.32 -26.15 -9.42
N PRO A 108 13.79 -27.42 -9.37
CA PRO A 108 14.40 -28.07 -10.52
C PRO A 108 13.43 -28.04 -11.70
N GLN A 109 13.87 -27.51 -12.84
CA GLN A 109 13.15 -27.70 -14.10
C GLN A 109 13.22 -29.20 -14.41
N GLY A 110 12.06 -29.86 -14.36
CA GLY A 110 11.96 -31.31 -14.56
C GLY A 110 12.62 -31.76 -15.87
N ALA A 111 13.31 -32.90 -15.79
CA ALA A 111 14.01 -33.60 -16.85
C ALA A 111 13.10 -34.04 -18.02
#